data_AF-A0A4U1EWX4-F1
#
_entry.id   AF-A0A4U1EWX4-F1
#
_cell.length_a   1.000
_cell.length_b   1.000
_cell.length_c   1.000
_cell.angle_alpha   90.00
_cell.angle_beta   90.00
_cell.angle_gamma   90.00
#
_symmetry.space_group_name_H-M   'P 1'
#
loop_
_entity.id
_entity.type
_entity.pdbx_description
1 polymer ?
#
loop_
_entity_poly.entity_id
_entity_poly.type
_entity_poly.pdbx_seq_one_letter_code
_entity_poly.pdbx_strand_id
1 'polypeptide(L)'
;MNQGEETRYHVDEYLLSESFPMQVVTCGLLGISQELLGLTFDLEEGANVWHEGVRLYTVRDAASGKVLHRQVLPGPLPLTACFSLQPVCLQQDGSHQIAIAATVAKFTKPTRPALPAAAQ
;
A
#
# COMPACT_ATOMS: atom_id res chain seq x y z
N MET A 1 7.24 18.26 -14.22
CA MET A 1 8.36 19.17 -14.53
C MET A 1 7.97 20.62 -14.33
N ASN A 2 8.23 21.10 -13.12
CA ASN A 2 7.96 22.44 -12.66
C ASN A 2 9.27 23.25 -12.70
N GLN A 3 9.39 24.22 -13.62
CA GLN A 3 10.67 24.94 -13.82
C GLN A 3 11.20 25.66 -12.59
N GLY A 4 10.34 25.99 -11.62
CA GLY A 4 10.77 26.59 -10.36
C GLY A 4 11.55 25.64 -9.44
N GLU A 5 11.29 24.34 -9.52
CA GLU A 5 11.95 23.32 -8.69
C GLU A 5 13.37 23.04 -9.16
N GLU A 6 13.54 22.90 -10.48
CA GLU A 6 14.85 22.66 -11.11
C GLU A 6 15.80 23.84 -10.93
N THR A 7 15.30 25.06 -11.09
CA THR A 7 16.15 26.26 -11.08
C THR A 7 16.50 26.77 -9.68
N ARG A 8 15.65 26.52 -8.68
CA ARG A 8 15.87 27.01 -7.31
C ARG A 8 16.37 25.94 -6.34
N TYR A 9 15.95 24.70 -6.54
CA TYR A 9 16.23 23.60 -5.61
C TYR A 9 17.05 22.48 -6.24
N HIS A 10 17.35 22.56 -7.55
CA HIS A 10 18.14 21.56 -8.28
C HIS A 10 17.61 20.13 -8.12
N VAL A 11 16.28 19.99 -8.09
CA VAL A 11 15.60 18.70 -7.99
C VAL A 11 15.33 18.15 -9.38
N ASP A 12 15.81 16.93 -9.65
CA ASP A 12 15.50 16.15 -10.84
C ASP A 12 14.44 15.10 -10.50
N GLU A 13 13.20 15.31 -10.96
CA GLU A 13 12.08 14.38 -10.72
C GLU A 13 12.33 12.99 -11.31
N TYR A 14 13.07 12.90 -12.42
CA TYR A 14 13.34 11.63 -13.09
C TYR A 14 14.31 10.78 -12.25
N LEU A 15 15.45 11.35 -11.85
CA LEU A 15 16.43 10.68 -11.00
C LEU A 15 15.83 10.32 -9.63
N LEU A 16 15.01 11.21 -9.07
CA LEU A 16 14.32 10.95 -7.81
C LEU A 16 13.36 9.76 -7.94
N SER A 17 12.60 9.67 -9.04
CA SER A 17 11.63 8.59 -9.24
C SER A 17 12.27 7.19 -9.28
N GLU A 18 13.51 7.08 -9.75
CA GLU A 18 14.26 5.80 -9.76
C GLU A 18 14.58 5.30 -8.34
N SER A 19 14.66 6.21 -7.36
CA SER A 19 14.93 5.89 -5.95
C SER A 19 13.70 5.40 -5.18
N PHE A 20 12.48 5.52 -5.75
CA PHE A 20 11.23 5.13 -5.12
C PHE A 20 10.47 4.04 -5.89
N PRO A 21 11.03 2.82 -6.07
CA PRO A 21 10.29 1.70 -6.63
C PRO A 21 9.03 1.42 -5.80
N MET A 22 7.90 1.18 -6.46
CA MET A 22 6.59 0.98 -5.79
C MET A 22 6.65 -0.09 -4.70
N GLN A 23 7.31 -1.23 -4.97
CA GLN A 23 7.46 -2.30 -3.97
C GLN A 23 8.22 -1.82 -2.72
N VAL A 24 9.30 -1.06 -2.88
CA VAL A 24 10.10 -0.51 -1.78
C VAL A 24 9.27 0.50 -0.98
N VAL A 25 8.57 1.39 -1.68
CA VAL A 25 7.70 2.40 -1.05
C VAL A 25 6.55 1.75 -0.27
N THR A 26 5.87 0.75 -0.85
CA THR A 26 4.78 0.04 -0.18
C THR A 26 5.29 -0.70 1.05
N CYS A 27 6.40 -1.43 0.94
CA CYS A 27 7.01 -2.11 2.08
C CYS A 27 7.41 -1.11 3.18
N GLY A 28 8.03 0.02 2.82
CA GLY A 28 8.40 1.07 3.77
C GLY A 28 7.20 1.71 4.45
N LEU A 29 6.16 2.06 3.69
CA LEU A 29 4.93 2.66 4.22
C LEU A 29 4.22 1.72 5.21
N LEU A 30 4.10 0.44 4.85
CA LEU A 30 3.53 -0.56 5.75
C LEU A 30 4.42 -0.76 6.98
N GLY A 31 5.74 -0.84 6.81
CA GLY A 31 6.69 -0.98 7.91
C GLY A 31 6.59 0.15 8.93
N ILE A 32 6.56 1.41 8.48
CA ILE A 32 6.35 2.57 9.35
C ILE A 32 5.01 2.48 10.08
N SER A 33 3.95 2.08 9.37
CA SER A 33 2.62 1.92 9.97
C SER A 33 2.60 0.84 11.05
N GLN A 34 3.30 -0.28 10.83
CA GLN A 34 3.44 -1.35 11.82
C GLN A 34 4.14 -0.87 13.09
N GLU A 35 5.28 -0.20 12.93
CA GLU A 35 6.09 0.27 14.05
C GLU A 35 5.35 1.34 14.87
N LEU A 36 4.77 2.32 14.17
CA LEU A 36 4.12 3.46 14.82
C LEU A 36 2.82 3.08 15.53
N LEU A 37 2.03 2.16 14.94
CA LEU A 37 0.70 1.81 15.43
C LEU A 37 0.65 0.47 16.17
N GLY A 38 1.76 -0.26 16.26
CA GLY A 38 1.80 -1.60 16.86
C GLY A 38 0.95 -2.60 16.07
N LEU A 39 1.07 -2.62 14.74
CA LEU A 39 0.29 -3.47 13.85
C LEU A 39 1.15 -4.54 13.16
N THR A 40 0.52 -5.58 12.66
CA THR A 40 1.09 -6.48 11.64
C THR A 40 0.20 -6.52 10.39
N PHE A 41 0.81 -6.52 9.21
CA PHE A 41 0.12 -6.71 7.93
C PHE A 41 0.50 -8.07 7.34
N ASP A 42 -0.42 -9.03 7.43
CA ASP A 42 -0.24 -10.37 6.87
C ASP A 42 -0.85 -10.44 5.47
N LEU A 43 -0.06 -10.78 4.46
CA LEU A 43 -0.56 -10.96 3.10
C LEU A 43 -1.44 -12.22 3.02
N GLU A 44 -2.66 -12.08 2.50
CA GLU A 44 -3.53 -13.23 2.20
C GLU A 44 -3.17 -13.82 0.83
N GLU A 45 -2.33 -14.85 0.83
CA GLU A 45 -1.98 -15.58 -0.39
C GLU A 45 -3.21 -16.27 -1.01
N GLY A 46 -3.38 -16.13 -2.32
CA GLY A 46 -4.51 -16.73 -3.04
C GLY A 46 -5.86 -16.07 -2.78
N ALA A 47 -5.89 -14.86 -2.18
CA ALA A 47 -7.12 -14.12 -2.00
C ALA A 47 -7.88 -13.91 -3.33
N ASN A 48 -9.21 -14.05 -3.29
CA ASN A 48 -10.06 -13.79 -4.44
C ASN A 48 -10.15 -12.27 -4.69
N VAL A 49 -9.26 -11.76 -5.54
CA VAL A 49 -9.15 -10.35 -5.90
C VAL A 49 -9.55 -10.13 -7.36
N TRP A 50 -10.02 -8.92 -7.67
CA TRP A 50 -10.52 -8.60 -9.02
C TRP A 50 -9.42 -8.38 -10.07
N HIS A 51 -8.13 -8.34 -9.67
CA HIS A 51 -7.00 -8.11 -10.57
C HIS A 51 -5.68 -8.58 -9.95
N GLU A 52 -4.75 -9.11 -10.74
CA GLU A 52 -3.49 -9.76 -10.28
C GLU A 52 -2.55 -8.83 -9.49
N GLY A 53 -2.57 -7.54 -9.82
CA GLY A 53 -1.81 -6.50 -9.13
C GLY A 53 -2.39 -6.08 -7.78
N VAL A 54 -3.52 -6.65 -7.36
CA VAL A 54 -4.17 -6.34 -6.08
C VAL A 54 -3.65 -7.29 -5.01
N ARG A 55 -3.42 -6.76 -3.81
CA ARG A 55 -3.03 -7.51 -2.62
C ARG A 55 -4.05 -7.26 -1.52
N LEU A 56 -4.40 -8.32 -0.79
CA LEU A 56 -5.24 -8.24 0.39
C LEU A 56 -4.39 -8.54 1.62
N TYR A 57 -4.41 -7.64 2.59
CA TYR A 57 -3.73 -7.81 3.87
C TYR A 57 -4.75 -7.97 4.99
N THR A 58 -4.52 -8.92 5.88
CA THR A 58 -5.16 -8.94 7.19
C THR A 58 -4.30 -8.13 8.16
N VAL A 59 -4.92 -7.15 8.81
CA VAL A 59 -4.26 -6.25 9.77
C VAL A 59 -4.59 -6.69 11.18
N ARG A 60 -3.56 -6.90 11.99
CA ARG A 60 -3.70 -7.34 13.38
C ARG A 60 -3.04 -6.38 14.33
N ASP A 61 -3.54 -6.36 15.55
CA ASP A 61 -2.83 -5.80 16.69
C ASP A 61 -1.61 -6.68 17.02
N ALA A 62 -0.42 -6.09 17.07
CA ALA A 62 0.83 -6.84 17.23
C ALA A 62 0.98 -7.45 18.64
N ALA A 63 0.35 -6.84 19.65
CA ALA A 63 0.46 -7.32 21.04
C ALA A 63 -0.46 -8.52 21.30
N SER A 64 -1.68 -8.51 20.78
CA SER A 64 -2.72 -9.51 21.04
C SER A 64 -2.95 -10.49 19.88
N GLY A 65 -2.47 -10.18 18.68
CA GLY A 65 -2.76 -10.94 17.45
C GLY A 65 -4.20 -10.82 16.94
N LYS A 66 -5.02 -9.98 17.58
CA LYS A 66 -6.42 -9.77 17.23
C LYS A 66 -6.53 -9.12 15.86
N VAL A 67 -7.37 -9.70 14.98
CA VAL A 67 -7.71 -9.09 13.69
C VAL A 67 -8.49 -7.80 13.93
N LEU A 68 -7.99 -6.69 13.38
CA LEU A 68 -8.64 -5.39 13.47
C LEU A 68 -9.46 -5.10 12.22
N HIS A 69 -8.84 -5.27 11.05
CA HIS A 69 -9.49 -5.06 9.75
C HIS A 69 -8.74 -5.79 8.64
N ARG A 70 -9.32 -5.77 7.43
CA ARG A 70 -8.63 -6.16 6.20
C ARG A 70 -8.43 -4.95 5.31
N GLN A 71 -7.27 -4.89 4.66
CA GLN A 71 -6.90 -3.79 3.78
C GLN A 71 -6.53 -4.31 2.40
N VAL A 72 -7.26 -3.86 1.40
CA VAL A 72 -6.94 -4.08 -0.01
C VAL A 72 -6.00 -2.96 -0.46
N LEU A 73 -4.82 -3.34 -0.95
CA LEU A 73 -3.89 -2.48 -1.65
C LEU A 73 -3.93 -2.86 -3.13
N PRO A 74 -4.65 -2.11 -3.97
CA PRO A 74 -4.76 -2.40 -5.37
C PRO A 74 -3.54 -1.91 -6.13
N GLY A 75 -3.38 -2.48 -7.32
CA GLY A 75 -2.47 -1.99 -8.33
C GLY A 75 -2.87 -0.60 -8.86
N PRO A 76 -2.11 -0.07 -9.83
CA PRO A 76 -2.21 1.32 -10.25
C PRO A 76 -3.57 1.64 -10.86
N LEU A 77 -4.27 2.62 -10.25
CA LEU A 77 -5.57 3.14 -10.69
C LEU A 77 -5.43 4.66 -10.94
N PRO A 78 -6.32 5.30 -11.73
CA PRO A 78 -6.14 6.68 -12.18
C PRO A 78 -6.28 7.75 -11.06
N LEU A 79 -6.64 7.35 -9.84
CA LEU A 79 -6.97 8.20 -8.70
C LEU A 79 -6.36 7.64 -7.43
N THR A 80 -6.18 8.49 -6.41
CA THR A 80 -5.80 8.08 -5.06
C THR A 80 -6.99 8.29 -4.12
N ALA A 81 -7.46 7.23 -3.47
CA ALA A 81 -8.64 7.28 -2.60
C ALA A 81 -8.66 6.09 -1.63
N CYS A 82 -9.34 6.25 -0.50
CA CYS A 82 -9.64 5.14 0.41
C CYS A 82 -11.15 4.86 0.36
N PHE A 83 -11.52 3.61 0.06
CA PHE A 83 -12.89 3.15 -0.03
C PHE A 83 -13.20 2.20 1.12
N SER A 84 -14.20 2.52 1.93
CA SER A 84 -14.73 1.57 2.91
C SER A 84 -15.64 0.57 2.19
N LEU A 85 -15.22 -0.69 2.10
CA LEU A 85 -15.97 -1.75 1.44
C LEU A 85 -16.93 -2.45 2.41
N GLN A 86 -16.49 -2.66 3.65
CA GLN A 86 -17.28 -3.28 4.71
C GLN A 86 -17.10 -2.48 6.01
N PRO A 87 -18.19 -1.99 6.63
CA PRO A 87 -18.11 -1.29 7.91
C PRO A 87 -17.95 -2.27 9.08
N VAL A 88 -17.46 -1.76 10.21
CA VAL A 88 -17.56 -2.45 11.50
C VAL A 88 -19.01 -2.34 11.99
N CYS A 89 -19.62 -3.48 12.33
CA CYS A 89 -20.93 -3.49 12.97
C CYS A 89 -21.08 -4.68 13.92
N LEU A 90 -22.02 -4.57 14.85
CA LEU A 90 -22.47 -5.69 15.66
C LEU A 90 -23.48 -6.50 14.84
N GLN A 91 -23.22 -7.79 14.70
CA GLN A 91 -24.13 -8.72 14.03
C GLN A 91 -25.25 -9.16 14.97
N GLN A 92 -26.31 -9.75 14.41
CA GLN A 92 -27.49 -10.18 15.17
C GLN A 92 -27.16 -11.27 16.20
N ASP A 93 -26.10 -12.05 15.97
CA ASP A 93 -25.60 -13.09 16.87
C ASP A 93 -24.70 -12.53 17.99
N GLY A 94 -24.48 -11.21 18.04
CA GLY A 94 -23.61 -10.54 19.00
C GLY A 94 -22.12 -10.55 18.61
N SER A 95 -21.75 -11.11 17.46
CA SER A 95 -20.38 -11.04 16.96
C SER A 95 -20.08 -9.69 16.31
N HIS A 96 -18.80 -9.34 16.22
CA HIS A 96 -18.36 -8.12 15.53
C HIS A 96 -17.93 -8.44 14.10
N GLN A 97 -18.54 -7.76 13.14
CA GLN A 97 -18.06 -7.72 11.76
C GLN A 97 -16.80 -6.84 11.69
N ILE A 98 -15.72 -7.36 11.12
CA ILE A 98 -14.49 -6.59 10.91
C ILE A 98 -14.63 -5.61 9.75
N ALA A 99 -13.87 -4.51 9.78
CA ALA A 99 -13.83 -3.59 8.65
C ALA A 99 -13.05 -4.18 7.47
N ILE A 100 -13.44 -3.80 6.25
CA ILE A 100 -12.67 -4.00 5.03
C ILE A 100 -12.57 -2.65 4.31
N ALA A 101 -11.35 -2.20 4.03
CA ALA A 101 -11.09 -0.97 3.28
C ALA A 101 -10.18 -1.24 2.08
N ALA A 102 -10.29 -0.44 1.04
CA ALA A 102 -9.42 -0.46 -0.13
C ALA A 102 -8.72 0.89 -0.29
N THR A 103 -7.39 0.90 -0.19
CA THR A 103 -6.58 2.11 -0.38
C THR A 103 -5.99 2.10 -1.77
N VAL A 104 -6.60 2.85 -2.67
CA VAL A 104 -6.20 2.98 -4.06
C VAL A 104 -5.21 4.13 -4.22
N ALA A 105 -4.19 3.95 -5.06
CA ALA A 105 -3.25 5.01 -5.41
C ALA A 105 -2.88 4.99 -6.89
N LYS A 106 -2.63 6.19 -7.42
CA LYS A 106 -2.12 6.39 -8.77
C LYS A 106 -0.60 6.22 -8.80
N PHE A 107 -0.16 4.98 -8.97
CA PHE A 107 1.22 4.68 -9.32
C PHE A 107 1.35 4.54 -10.84
N THR A 108 2.41 5.06 -11.43
CA THR A 108 2.78 4.72 -12.81
C THR A 108 3.35 3.30 -12.81
N LYS A 109 2.87 2.44 -13.73
CA LYS A 109 3.52 1.14 -13.94
C LYS A 109 4.98 1.40 -14.34
N PRO A 110 5.96 0.62 -13.84
CA PRO A 110 7.34 0.76 -14.27
C PRO A 110 7.42 0.50 -15.79
N THR A 111 7.86 1.51 -16.55
CA THR A 111 7.89 1.46 -18.02
C THR A 111 9.22 0.93 -18.57
N ARG A 112 10.15 0.48 -17.72
CA ARG A 112 11.41 -0.16 -18.15
C ARG A 112 11.72 -1.39 -17.29
N PRO A 113 12.33 -2.45 -17.86
CA PRO A 113 12.98 -3.46 -17.05
C PRO A 113 14.07 -2.79 -16.24
N ALA A 114 14.12 -3.07 -14.93
CA ALA A 114 15.21 -2.64 -14.08
C ALA A 114 16.53 -3.07 -14.75
N LEU A 115 17.40 -2.10 -15.03
CA LEU A 115 18.76 -2.41 -15.45
C LEU A 115 19.40 -3.26 -14.34
N PRO A 116 20.14 -4.34 -14.67
CA PRO A 116 20.81 -5.12 -13.65
C PRO A 116 21.71 -4.19 -12.85
N ALA A 117 21.60 -4.25 -11.52
CA ALA A 117 22.49 -3.54 -10.62
C ALA A 117 23.93 -3.84 -11.03
N ALA A 118 24.65 -2.83 -11.49
CA ALA A 118 26.06 -2.97 -11.83
C ALA A 118 26.80 -3.35 -10.56
N ALA A 119 27.36 -4.57 -10.54
CA ALA A 119 28.35 -4.96 -9.56
C ALA A 119 29.55 -4.02 -9.67
N GLN A 120 29.84 -3.29 -8.61
CA GLN A 120 31.14 -2.70 -8.30
C GLN A 120 31.42 -2.93 -6.82
#